data_AF-A0A319CIB4-F1
#
_entry.id   AF-A0A319CIB4-F1
#
_cell.length_a   1.000
_cell.length_b   1.000
_cell.length_c   1.000
_cell.angle_alpha   90.00
_cell.angle_beta   90.00
_cell.angle_gamma   90.00
#
_symmetry.space_group_name_H-M   'P 1'
#
loop_
_entity.id
_entity.type
_entity.pdbx_description
1 polymer ?
#
loop_
_entity_poly.entity_id
_entity_poly.type
_entity_poly.pdbx_seq_one_letter_code
_entity_poly.pdbx_strand_id
1 'polypeptide(L)'
;MSTTDQTSNPFNGLLTECHNDPTQIQAHYEAHRTNRNVQQKERLLDPSFSGWQVDDILARLHEEANNDEQSSTATAPFIDPRHSLTILARPPQHIRDLVAEIQREIGDVAPSLWFTPPNYLHMTTLEIASCRTEPEIDDLVTRLQRSGIIPQLTDCTFHHRPRLFKPVISYDATAMALSFVPEASGDMIGHFHEKEYQNEQYTYHHLRRDVSAQIAAIGLPMKPRYIAPSAHITIARFITREGFLLERPGPDGVEKVDTNQVALLIRKTESINERLRAEYWPRERGEPIPRKGEWVVNVPKTRRTYCKGKECKKHTQHKVTQYKAGKASLFAQGKRRYDRKQSGYGGQTKPVFHKKAKTTKKIVLRLECTACKQKKQLSLKRCKHFELGGDKKTKGAALVF
;
A
#
# COMPACT_ATOMS: atom_id res chain seq x y z
N MET A 1 -4.81 -39.92 -1.87
CA MET A 1 -5.50 -38.62 -1.89
C MET A 1 -5.62 -38.15 -0.46
N SER A 2 -4.63 -37.38 0.02
CA SER A 2 -4.61 -36.87 1.39
C SER A 2 -5.27 -35.50 1.40
N THR A 3 -6.36 -35.38 2.16
CA THR A 3 -7.05 -34.13 2.47
C THR A 3 -6.11 -33.22 3.25
N THR A 4 -5.40 -32.33 2.55
CA THR A 4 -4.59 -31.29 3.17
C THR A 4 -5.50 -30.24 3.80
N ASP A 5 -5.29 -30.07 5.09
CA ASP A 5 -5.97 -29.19 6.02
C ASP A 5 -6.14 -27.76 5.48
N GLN A 6 -7.37 -27.39 5.10
CA GLN A 6 -7.73 -26.06 4.56
C GLN A 6 -7.80 -24.96 5.64
N THR A 7 -7.33 -25.21 6.87
CA THR A 7 -7.59 -24.33 8.01
C THR A 7 -6.39 -23.52 8.52
N SER A 8 -5.17 -23.76 8.02
CA SER A 8 -3.97 -23.06 8.51
C SER A 8 -3.63 -21.81 7.68
N ASN A 9 -3.49 -20.66 8.35
CA ASN A 9 -3.12 -19.40 7.72
C ASN A 9 -1.73 -19.51 7.04
N PRO A 10 -1.61 -19.27 5.71
CA PRO A 10 -0.38 -19.51 4.98
C PRO A 10 0.81 -18.64 5.42
N PHE A 11 0.55 -17.54 6.14
CA PHE A 11 1.58 -16.67 6.68
C PHE A 11 2.12 -17.13 8.05
N ASN A 12 1.54 -18.17 8.65
CA ASN A 12 2.05 -18.69 9.93
C ASN A 12 3.35 -19.48 9.76
N GLY A 13 3.53 -20.20 8.64
CA GLY A 13 4.69 -21.07 8.42
C GLY A 13 6.02 -20.36 8.61
N LEU A 14 6.19 -19.19 7.96
CA LEU A 14 7.41 -18.40 8.10
C LEU A 14 7.60 -17.85 9.52
N LEU A 15 6.52 -17.43 10.19
CA LEU A 15 6.63 -16.92 11.57
C LEU A 15 7.04 -18.03 12.54
N THR A 16 6.54 -19.24 12.35
CA THR A 16 6.94 -20.41 13.14
C THR A 16 8.40 -20.77 12.89
N GLU A 17 8.84 -20.82 11.63
CA GLU A 17 10.23 -21.11 11.24
C GLU A 17 11.21 -20.08 11.82
N CYS A 18 10.86 -18.79 11.76
CA CYS A 18 11.68 -17.71 12.27
C CYS A 18 11.52 -17.49 13.79
N HIS A 19 10.78 -18.33 14.52
CA HIS A 19 10.45 -18.12 15.94
C HIS A 19 9.90 -16.72 16.27
N ASN A 20 9.17 -16.13 15.32
CA ASN A 20 8.64 -14.77 15.36
C ASN A 20 9.72 -13.67 15.49
N ASP A 21 11.00 -13.97 15.19
CA ASP A 21 12.12 -13.02 15.19
C ASP A 21 12.07 -12.15 13.92
N PRO A 22 11.90 -10.81 14.04
CA PRO A 22 11.90 -9.89 12.90
C PRO A 22 13.16 -9.98 12.04
N THR A 23 14.32 -10.24 12.64
CA THR A 23 15.62 -10.29 11.95
C THR A 23 15.70 -11.51 11.05
N GLN A 24 15.23 -12.65 11.54
CA GLN A 24 15.12 -13.87 10.76
C GLN A 24 14.07 -13.71 9.64
N ILE A 25 12.91 -13.11 9.94
CA ILE A 25 11.89 -12.83 8.92
C ILE A 25 12.46 -11.94 7.81
N GLN A 26 13.21 -10.88 8.16
CA GLN A 26 13.88 -10.03 7.19
C GLN A 26 14.89 -10.82 6.36
N ALA A 27 15.73 -11.66 7.00
CA ALA A 27 16.73 -12.47 6.30
C ALA A 27 16.08 -13.43 5.30
N HIS A 28 14.94 -14.04 5.65
CA HIS A 28 14.17 -14.88 4.73
C HIS A 28 13.62 -14.10 3.52
N TYR A 29 13.10 -12.89 3.73
CA TYR A 29 12.66 -12.03 2.62
C TYR A 29 13.82 -11.64 1.70
N GLU A 30 14.98 -11.31 2.27
CA GLU A 30 16.21 -10.97 1.53
C GLU A 30 16.74 -12.17 0.73
N ALA A 31 16.86 -13.34 1.38
CA ALA A 31 17.30 -14.58 0.74
C ALA A 31 16.36 -14.99 -0.39
N HIS A 32 15.04 -14.94 -0.15
CA HIS A 32 14.04 -15.28 -1.16
C HIS A 32 14.15 -14.40 -2.41
N ARG A 33 14.22 -13.07 -2.27
CA ARG A 33 14.34 -12.19 -3.45
C ARG A 33 15.71 -12.30 -4.13
N THR A 34 16.78 -12.50 -3.36
CA THR A 34 18.14 -12.64 -3.90
C THR A 34 18.26 -13.93 -4.72
N ASN A 35 17.86 -15.06 -4.15
CA ASN A 35 17.88 -16.35 -4.84
C ASN A 35 16.98 -16.34 -6.06
N ARG A 36 15.78 -15.73 -5.96
CA ARG A 36 14.89 -15.57 -7.12
C ARG A 36 15.56 -14.74 -8.22
N ASN A 37 16.16 -13.60 -7.89
CA ASN A 37 16.82 -12.75 -8.89
C ASN A 37 17.99 -13.49 -9.57
N VAL A 38 18.81 -14.25 -8.82
CA VAL A 38 19.89 -15.07 -9.39
C VAL A 38 19.33 -16.11 -10.37
N GLN A 39 18.33 -16.90 -9.93
CA GLN A 39 17.70 -17.92 -10.77
C GLN A 39 17.04 -17.34 -12.03
N GLN A 40 16.35 -16.20 -11.90
CA GLN A 40 15.73 -15.54 -13.05
C GLN A 40 16.77 -14.94 -13.98
N LYS A 41 17.85 -14.36 -13.45
CA LYS A 41 18.97 -13.85 -14.26
C LYS A 41 19.61 -14.97 -15.08
N GLU A 42 19.92 -16.11 -14.46
CA GLU A 42 20.46 -17.29 -15.15
C GLU A 42 19.51 -17.75 -16.26
N ARG A 43 18.22 -17.89 -15.94
CA ARG A 43 17.20 -18.31 -16.92
C ARG A 43 17.05 -17.34 -18.09
N LEU A 44 17.09 -16.03 -17.85
CA LEU A 44 16.90 -15.01 -18.90
C LEU A 44 18.13 -14.84 -19.79
N LEU A 45 19.33 -15.11 -19.25
CA LEU A 45 20.58 -15.06 -20.01
C LEU A 45 20.93 -16.40 -20.68
N ASP A 46 20.17 -17.46 -20.39
CA ASP A 46 20.37 -18.77 -20.99
C ASP A 46 20.09 -18.73 -22.51
N PRO A 47 20.95 -19.34 -23.35
CA PRO A 47 20.73 -19.39 -24.80
C PRO A 47 19.40 -20.05 -25.23
N SER A 48 18.78 -20.86 -24.36
CA SER A 48 17.48 -21.50 -24.59
C SER A 48 16.27 -20.61 -24.24
N PHE A 49 16.49 -19.37 -23.79
CA PHE A 49 15.41 -18.46 -23.47
C PHE A 49 14.54 -18.16 -24.71
N SER A 50 13.28 -18.59 -24.64
CA SER A 50 12.32 -18.49 -25.76
C SER A 50 11.60 -17.15 -25.87
N GLY A 51 11.95 -16.19 -25.01
CA GLY A 51 11.41 -14.84 -25.03
C GLY A 51 10.40 -14.54 -23.91
N TRP A 52 9.99 -13.28 -23.87
CA TRP A 52 9.09 -12.77 -22.84
C TRP A 52 7.70 -13.40 -22.92
N GLN A 53 7.11 -13.60 -21.74
CA GLN A 53 5.72 -14.02 -21.56
C GLN A 53 4.84 -12.78 -21.62
N VAL A 54 4.15 -12.61 -22.74
CA VAL A 54 3.34 -11.43 -23.04
C VAL A 54 2.03 -11.48 -22.24
N ASP A 55 1.66 -10.35 -21.62
CA ASP A 55 0.33 -10.17 -21.02
C ASP A 55 -0.68 -9.73 -22.09
N ASP A 56 -1.28 -10.71 -22.79
CA ASP A 56 -2.17 -10.45 -23.94
C ASP A 56 -3.36 -9.54 -23.60
N ILE A 57 -3.88 -9.65 -22.37
CA ILE A 57 -5.01 -8.82 -21.92
C ILE A 57 -4.56 -7.39 -21.75
N LEU A 58 -3.41 -7.17 -21.10
CA LEU A 58 -2.86 -5.82 -20.94
C LEU A 58 -2.42 -5.22 -22.28
N ALA A 59 -1.87 -6.03 -23.19
CA ALA A 59 -1.49 -5.61 -24.52
C ALA A 59 -2.69 -5.03 -25.29
N ARG A 60 -3.82 -5.77 -25.33
CA ARG A 60 -5.06 -5.30 -25.96
C ARG A 60 -5.61 -4.02 -25.33
N LEU A 61 -5.63 -3.96 -23.99
CA LEU A 61 -6.07 -2.75 -23.28
C LEU A 61 -5.17 -1.55 -23.57
N HIS A 62 -3.87 -1.78 -23.76
CA HIS A 62 -2.92 -0.71 -24.09
C HIS A 62 -3.09 -0.24 -25.53
N GLU A 63 -3.24 -1.16 -26.48
CA GLU A 63 -3.50 -0.86 -27.88
C GLU A 63 -4.80 -0.04 -28.04
N GLU A 64 -5.89 -0.46 -27.42
CA GLU A 64 -7.16 0.30 -27.46
C GLU A 64 -7.02 1.70 -26.87
N ALA A 65 -6.37 1.83 -25.71
CA ALA A 65 -6.16 3.14 -25.08
C ALA A 65 -5.31 4.10 -25.92
N ASN A 66 -4.44 3.58 -26.80
CA ASN A 66 -3.62 4.39 -27.71
C ASN A 66 -4.32 4.63 -29.07
N ASN A 67 -5.21 3.73 -29.50
CA ASN A 67 -5.91 3.81 -30.80
C ASN A 67 -7.17 4.70 -30.80
N ASP A 68 -7.69 5.07 -29.62
CA ASP A 68 -8.85 5.97 -29.44
C ASP A 68 -8.64 7.38 -30.05
N GLU A 69 -7.42 7.75 -30.45
CA GLU A 69 -7.15 9.01 -31.18
C GLU A 69 -7.29 8.90 -32.72
N GLN A 70 -7.50 7.70 -33.31
CA GLN A 70 -7.49 7.55 -34.77
C GLN A 70 -8.52 6.59 -35.42
N SER A 71 -9.34 5.82 -34.69
CA SER A 71 -10.27 4.87 -35.36
C SER A 71 -11.74 5.00 -34.91
N SER A 72 -12.55 5.62 -35.77
CA SER A 72 -14.02 5.61 -35.73
C SER A 72 -14.60 4.30 -36.28
N THR A 73 -14.22 3.14 -35.72
CA THR A 73 -14.82 1.84 -36.08
C THR A 73 -15.61 1.27 -34.91
N ALA A 74 -16.86 0.92 -35.18
CA ALA A 74 -17.93 0.55 -34.24
C ALA A 74 -17.76 -0.84 -33.59
N THR A 75 -16.59 -1.13 -33.01
CA THR A 75 -16.34 -2.34 -32.22
C THR A 75 -16.44 -1.98 -30.74
N ALA A 76 -17.14 -2.78 -29.94
CA ALA A 76 -17.23 -2.56 -28.50
C ALA A 76 -15.82 -2.63 -27.86
N PRO A 77 -15.51 -1.80 -26.86
CA PRO A 77 -14.20 -1.79 -26.21
C PRO A 77 -13.92 -3.14 -25.53
N PHE A 78 -12.68 -3.63 -25.62
CA PHE A 78 -12.27 -4.83 -24.93
C PHE A 78 -12.28 -4.60 -23.41
N ILE A 79 -12.93 -5.52 -22.70
CA ILE A 79 -13.05 -5.48 -21.25
C ILE A 79 -12.27 -6.67 -20.68
N ASP A 80 -11.38 -6.43 -19.72
CA ASP A 80 -10.71 -7.52 -18.98
C ASP A 80 -11.77 -8.35 -18.23
N PRO A 81 -11.95 -9.64 -18.57
CA PRO A 81 -12.97 -10.46 -17.95
C PRO A 81 -12.60 -10.92 -16.53
N ARG A 82 -11.38 -10.64 -16.06
CA ARG A 82 -10.85 -11.14 -14.79
C ARG A 82 -11.19 -10.17 -13.66
N HIS A 83 -12.10 -10.57 -12.77
CA HIS A 83 -12.35 -9.81 -11.54
C HIS A 83 -11.52 -10.40 -10.39
N SER A 84 -10.93 -9.53 -9.57
CA SER A 84 -10.12 -9.92 -8.42
C SER A 84 -10.48 -9.06 -7.22
N LEU A 85 -10.41 -9.64 -6.02
CA LEU A 85 -10.65 -8.96 -4.76
C LEU A 85 -9.38 -8.99 -3.92
N THR A 86 -8.78 -7.81 -3.75
CA THR A 86 -7.47 -7.66 -3.12
C THR A 86 -7.46 -6.53 -2.10
N ILE A 87 -6.63 -6.70 -1.08
CA ILE A 87 -6.29 -5.65 -0.12
C ILE A 87 -4.95 -5.06 -0.56
N LEU A 88 -5.00 -3.79 -0.98
CA LEU A 88 -3.87 -3.10 -1.57
C LEU A 88 -3.25 -2.09 -0.59
N ALA A 89 -1.92 -2.04 -0.56
CA ALA A 89 -1.16 -0.96 0.05
C ALA A 89 -0.63 -0.04 -1.07
N ARG A 90 -0.97 1.25 -1.01
CA ARG A 90 -0.50 2.24 -2.00
C ARG A 90 0.82 2.88 -1.56
N PRO A 91 1.80 3.02 -2.47
CA PRO A 91 3.07 3.65 -2.15
C PRO A 91 2.93 5.16 -1.90
N PRO A 92 3.71 5.73 -0.97
CA PRO A 92 3.78 7.17 -0.75
C PRO A 92 4.39 7.87 -1.96
N GLN A 93 4.28 9.21 -2.01
CA GLN A 93 4.76 10.00 -3.15
C GLN A 93 6.22 9.74 -3.49
N HIS A 94 7.12 9.76 -2.51
CA HIS A 94 8.56 9.59 -2.77
C HIS A 94 8.92 8.22 -3.35
N ILE A 95 8.17 7.15 -3.03
CA ILE A 95 8.35 5.84 -3.66
C ILE A 95 7.79 5.83 -5.09
N ARG A 96 6.71 6.56 -5.35
CA ARG A 96 6.19 6.74 -6.72
C ARG A 96 7.16 7.55 -7.58
N ASP A 97 7.79 8.57 -7.01
CA ASP A 97 8.83 9.36 -7.68
C ASP A 97 10.06 8.49 -7.99
N LEU A 98 10.51 7.67 -7.02
CA LEU A 98 11.58 6.70 -7.22
C LEU A 98 11.25 5.69 -8.33
N VAL A 99 10.03 5.16 -8.37
CA VAL A 99 9.58 4.27 -9.44
C VAL A 99 9.60 4.98 -10.79
N ALA A 100 9.15 6.24 -10.87
CA ALA A 100 9.18 7.01 -12.12
C ALA A 100 10.62 7.25 -12.62
N GLU A 101 11.57 7.48 -11.71
CA GLU A 101 13.00 7.56 -12.05
C GLU A 101 13.52 6.24 -12.63
N ILE A 102 13.21 5.12 -11.97
CA ILE A 102 13.60 3.77 -12.42
C ILE A 102 12.99 3.44 -13.78
N GLN A 103 11.69 3.72 -13.97
CA GLN A 103 10.98 3.45 -15.23
C GLN A 103 11.60 4.22 -16.40
N ARG A 104 11.98 5.49 -16.20
CA ARG A 104 12.66 6.27 -17.23
C ARG A 104 14.00 5.65 -17.62
N GLU A 105 14.82 5.26 -16.65
CA GLU A 105 16.11 4.60 -16.93
C GLU A 105 15.99 3.24 -17.63
N ILE A 106 14.93 2.48 -17.34
CA ILE A 106 14.66 1.22 -18.03
C ILE A 106 14.14 1.51 -19.44
N GLY A 107 13.31 2.54 -19.62
CA GLY A 107 12.78 2.95 -20.92
C GLY A 107 13.86 3.31 -21.94
N ASP A 108 15.01 3.82 -21.49
CA ASP A 108 16.14 4.15 -22.35
C ASP A 108 16.72 2.91 -23.09
N VAL A 109 16.64 1.72 -22.48
CA VAL A 109 17.13 0.46 -23.07
C VAL A 109 16.01 -0.43 -23.61
N ALA A 110 14.78 -0.21 -23.15
CA ALA A 110 13.65 -1.06 -23.49
C ALA A 110 12.35 -0.25 -23.57
N PRO A 111 12.17 0.55 -24.65
CA PRO A 111 11.06 1.48 -24.79
C PRO A 111 9.71 0.78 -25.05
N SER A 112 9.71 -0.48 -25.49
CA SER A 112 8.52 -1.30 -25.74
C SER A 112 7.88 -1.86 -24.48
N LEU A 113 8.50 -1.71 -23.29
CA LEU A 113 7.89 -2.15 -22.05
C LEU A 113 6.71 -1.26 -21.66
N TRP A 114 5.65 -1.91 -21.17
CA TRP A 114 4.58 -1.18 -20.52
C TRP A 114 5.00 -0.83 -19.09
N PHE A 115 5.04 0.46 -18.78
CA PHE A 115 5.34 0.97 -17.44
C PHE A 115 4.06 1.23 -16.64
N THR A 116 3.98 0.69 -15.42
CA THR A 116 2.83 0.89 -14.54
C THR A 116 2.65 2.39 -14.23
N PRO A 117 1.50 3.01 -14.55
CA PRO A 117 1.33 4.43 -14.30
C PRO A 117 1.31 4.77 -12.80
N PRO A 118 1.73 5.97 -12.38
CA PRO A 118 1.89 6.33 -10.96
C PRO A 118 0.64 6.17 -10.10
N ASN A 119 -0.55 6.30 -10.70
CA ASN A 119 -1.84 6.17 -10.00
C ASN A 119 -2.26 4.70 -9.78
N TYR A 120 -1.68 3.79 -10.55
CA TYR A 120 -1.94 2.34 -10.47
C TYR A 120 -0.88 1.60 -9.67
N LEU A 121 0.21 2.25 -9.23
CA LEU A 121 1.21 1.61 -8.38
C LEU A 121 0.59 1.15 -7.05
N HIS A 122 0.74 -0.13 -6.72
CA HIS A 122 0.27 -0.74 -5.49
C HIS A 122 1.07 -1.99 -5.13
N MET A 123 1.05 -2.37 -3.85
CA MET A 123 1.50 -3.67 -3.36
C MET A 123 0.30 -4.46 -2.86
N THR A 124 0.20 -5.72 -3.26
CA THR A 124 -0.84 -6.63 -2.77
C THR A 124 -0.49 -7.12 -1.38
N THR A 125 -1.24 -6.68 -0.37
CA THR A 125 -1.08 -7.16 1.02
C THR A 125 -1.73 -8.53 1.18
N LEU A 126 -2.93 -8.69 0.61
CA LEU A 126 -3.64 -9.95 0.57
C LEU A 126 -4.48 -10.03 -0.72
N GLU A 127 -4.41 -11.16 -1.40
CA GLU A 127 -5.35 -11.50 -2.47
C GLU A 127 -6.39 -12.47 -1.91
N ILE A 128 -7.65 -12.06 -1.86
CA ILE A 128 -8.76 -12.86 -1.34
C ILE A 128 -9.27 -13.79 -2.43
N ALA A 129 -9.49 -13.24 -3.63
CA ALA A 129 -9.92 -13.97 -4.81
C ALA A 129 -9.27 -13.40 -6.07
N SER A 130 -8.95 -14.26 -7.02
CA SER A 130 -8.34 -13.90 -8.30
C SER A 130 -9.03 -14.58 -9.47
N CYS A 131 -9.08 -13.87 -10.59
CA CYS A 131 -9.63 -14.34 -11.87
C CYS A 131 -11.01 -15.00 -11.71
N ARG A 132 -11.94 -14.29 -11.07
CA ARG A 132 -13.32 -14.70 -10.86
C ARG A 132 -14.27 -13.93 -11.77
N THR A 133 -15.49 -14.44 -11.85
CA THR A 133 -16.59 -13.76 -12.51
C THR A 133 -17.07 -12.58 -11.66
N GLU A 134 -17.68 -11.57 -12.28
CA GLU A 134 -18.26 -10.42 -11.58
C GLU A 134 -19.25 -10.83 -10.46
N PRO A 135 -20.21 -11.75 -10.67
CA PRO A 135 -21.16 -12.14 -9.63
C PRO A 135 -20.50 -12.81 -8.41
N GLU A 136 -19.44 -13.60 -8.63
CA GLU A 136 -18.67 -14.21 -7.53
C GLU A 136 -17.96 -13.15 -6.69
N ILE A 137 -17.36 -12.13 -7.33
CA ILE A 137 -16.71 -11.05 -6.60
C ILE A 137 -17.73 -10.18 -5.86
N ASP A 138 -18.87 -9.87 -6.47
CA ASP A 138 -19.92 -9.08 -5.83
C ASP A 138 -20.51 -9.77 -4.60
N ASP A 139 -20.67 -11.09 -4.64
CA ASP A 139 -21.06 -11.87 -3.47
C ASP A 139 -19.99 -11.80 -2.36
N LEU A 140 -18.71 -11.97 -2.68
CA LEU A 140 -17.62 -11.83 -1.70
C LEU A 140 -17.56 -10.42 -1.10
N VAL A 141 -17.71 -9.37 -1.92
CA VAL A 141 -17.76 -7.97 -1.48
C VAL A 141 -18.95 -7.74 -0.55
N THR A 142 -20.11 -8.28 -0.90
CA THR A 142 -21.33 -8.17 -0.09
C THR A 142 -21.15 -8.84 1.27
N ARG A 143 -20.55 -10.04 1.32
CA ARG A 143 -20.24 -10.72 2.58
C ARG A 143 -19.26 -9.92 3.44
N LEU A 144 -18.21 -9.35 2.85
CA LEU A 144 -17.25 -8.47 3.55
C LEU A 144 -17.90 -7.20 4.10
N GLN A 145 -18.82 -6.59 3.35
CA GLN A 145 -19.54 -5.42 3.80
C GLN A 145 -20.48 -5.74 4.96
N ARG A 146 -21.22 -6.86 4.87
CA ARG A 146 -22.16 -7.32 5.90
C ARG A 146 -21.46 -7.72 7.20
N SER A 147 -20.27 -8.32 7.13
CA SER A 147 -19.50 -8.67 8.34
C SER A 147 -19.03 -7.44 9.12
N GLY A 148 -18.96 -6.28 8.48
CA GLY A 148 -18.51 -5.04 9.10
C GLY A 148 -17.02 -5.00 9.42
N ILE A 149 -16.22 -5.93 8.87
CA ILE A 149 -14.79 -6.05 9.18
C ILE A 149 -13.91 -5.03 8.45
N ILE A 150 -14.42 -4.43 7.36
CA ILE A 150 -13.62 -3.54 6.49
C ILE A 150 -12.89 -2.45 7.30
N PRO A 151 -13.53 -1.74 8.25
CA PRO A 151 -12.84 -0.79 9.10
C PRO A 151 -11.71 -1.41 9.91
N GLN A 152 -11.89 -2.63 10.47
CA GLN A 152 -10.85 -3.30 11.27
C GLN A 152 -9.63 -3.64 10.41
N LEU A 153 -9.85 -4.16 9.18
CA LEU A 153 -8.77 -4.45 8.22
C LEU A 153 -7.99 -3.19 7.84
N THR A 154 -8.71 -2.09 7.54
CA THR A 154 -8.06 -0.81 7.21
C THR A 154 -7.38 -0.20 8.44
N ASP A 155 -7.94 -0.45 9.63
CA ASP A 155 -7.47 0.10 10.89
C ASP A 155 -6.23 -0.64 11.45
N CYS A 156 -5.92 -1.86 10.97
CA CYS A 156 -4.71 -2.62 11.35
C CYS A 156 -3.44 -1.78 11.25
N THR A 157 -3.35 -0.95 10.21
CA THR A 157 -2.19 -0.08 9.94
C THR A 157 -2.08 1.14 10.87
N PHE A 158 -3.13 1.43 11.67
CA PHE A 158 -3.09 2.44 12.72
C PHE A 158 -2.40 1.90 13.98
N HIS A 159 -2.69 0.65 14.33
CA HIS A 159 -2.13 -0.01 15.50
C HIS A 159 -0.70 -0.52 15.24
N HIS A 160 -0.46 -1.00 14.02
CA HIS A 160 0.84 -1.50 13.60
C HIS A 160 1.31 -0.73 12.37
N ARG A 161 2.55 -0.21 12.39
CA ARG A 161 3.09 0.53 11.24
C ARG A 161 4.28 -0.21 10.66
N PRO A 162 4.03 -1.31 9.93
CA PRO A 162 5.05 -2.22 9.49
C PRO A 162 6.06 -1.53 8.59
N ARG A 163 7.31 -1.94 8.78
CA ARG A 163 8.48 -1.33 8.19
C ARG A 163 8.95 -2.05 6.91
N LEU A 164 9.46 -1.33 5.90
CA LEU A 164 9.73 -1.78 4.51
C LEU A 164 10.79 -0.84 3.95
N PHE A 165 11.89 -1.41 3.49
CA PHE A 165 13.09 -0.70 3.04
C PHE A 165 13.93 -1.60 2.12
N LYS A 166 15.14 -1.15 1.79
CA LYS A 166 16.08 -1.81 0.86
C LYS A 166 15.43 -2.07 -0.51
N PRO A 167 15.03 -1.03 -1.26
CA PRO A 167 14.44 -1.20 -2.59
C PRO A 167 15.39 -1.97 -3.51
N VAL A 168 14.89 -2.98 -4.22
CA VAL A 168 15.59 -3.75 -5.26
C VAL A 168 14.64 -4.12 -6.37
N ILE A 169 15.05 -3.94 -7.61
CA ILE A 169 14.32 -4.41 -8.79
C ILE A 169 14.50 -5.93 -8.89
N SER A 170 13.37 -6.62 -8.86
CA SER A 170 13.22 -8.03 -9.21
C SER A 170 12.54 -8.14 -10.56
N TYR A 171 12.90 -9.15 -11.33
CA TYR A 171 12.41 -9.36 -12.68
C TYR A 171 12.29 -10.85 -12.99
N ASP A 172 11.38 -11.19 -13.89
CA ASP A 172 11.26 -12.50 -14.50
C ASP A 172 10.77 -12.34 -15.94
N ALA A 173 10.44 -13.45 -16.62
CA ALA A 173 10.00 -13.41 -18.00
C ALA A 173 8.64 -12.69 -18.23
N THR A 174 7.92 -12.32 -17.17
CA THR A 174 6.56 -11.73 -17.25
C THR A 174 6.54 -10.25 -16.88
N ALA A 175 7.34 -9.82 -15.91
CA ALA A 175 7.27 -8.48 -15.36
C ALA A 175 8.53 -8.04 -14.62
N MET A 176 8.60 -6.74 -14.32
CA MET A 176 9.57 -6.14 -13.40
C MET A 176 8.84 -5.53 -12.21
N ALA A 177 9.43 -5.69 -11.02
CA ALA A 177 8.85 -5.23 -9.76
C ALA A 177 9.90 -4.60 -8.84
N LEU A 178 9.54 -3.51 -8.17
CA LEU A 178 10.34 -2.95 -7.09
C LEU A 178 9.98 -3.65 -5.78
N SER A 179 10.91 -4.43 -5.25
CA SER A 179 10.77 -5.22 -4.02
C SER A 179 11.41 -4.54 -2.81
N PHE A 180 10.84 -4.79 -1.64
CA PHE A 180 11.30 -4.33 -0.34
C PHE A 180 11.36 -5.52 0.62
N VAL A 181 12.14 -5.38 1.69
CA VAL A 181 12.13 -6.35 2.81
C VAL A 181 11.49 -5.71 4.04
N PRO A 182 10.81 -6.50 4.90
CA PRO A 182 10.40 -6.04 6.21
C PRO A 182 11.62 -5.61 6.99
N GLU A 183 11.49 -4.53 7.72
CA GLU A 183 12.56 -4.03 8.57
C GLU A 183 12.39 -4.62 9.97
N ALA A 184 13.52 -5.06 10.53
CA ALA A 184 13.60 -5.91 11.72
C ALA A 184 14.04 -5.17 12.99
N SER A 185 14.67 -4.00 12.84
CA SER A 185 15.42 -3.30 13.89
C SER A 185 14.66 -2.07 14.40
N GLY A 186 14.25 -2.14 15.67
CA GLY A 186 13.73 -1.00 16.41
C GLY A 186 14.76 0.09 16.73
N ASP A 187 15.96 0.08 16.16
CA ASP A 187 17.11 0.92 16.57
C ASP A 187 17.51 1.97 15.51
N MET A 188 17.16 3.26 15.74
CA MET A 188 18.02 4.47 15.88
C MET A 188 17.42 5.83 15.45
N ILE A 189 17.18 6.71 16.47
CA ILE A 189 16.37 7.94 16.40
C ILE A 189 17.14 8.91 15.53
N GLY A 190 16.75 8.98 14.26
CA GLY A 190 16.99 10.11 13.39
C GLY A 190 15.81 11.08 13.47
N HIS A 191 15.77 11.85 14.56
CA HIS A 191 14.94 13.04 14.81
C HIS A 191 13.54 12.82 15.41
N PHE A 192 13.41 13.32 16.65
CA PHE A 192 12.24 13.52 17.53
C PHE A 192 11.93 12.39 18.52
N HIS A 193 12.18 12.70 19.79
CA HIS A 193 11.80 11.98 21.00
C HIS A 193 10.29 11.62 21.01
N GLU A 194 9.93 10.38 21.37
CA GLU A 194 9.05 10.04 22.50
C GLU A 194 8.72 8.52 22.59
N LYS A 195 8.74 8.02 23.83
CA LYS A 195 8.92 6.62 24.29
C LYS A 195 7.75 5.62 24.20
N GLU A 196 6.66 5.85 23.46
CA GLU A 196 5.38 5.26 23.92
C GLU A 196 4.75 4.08 23.16
N TYR A 197 5.39 3.42 22.17
CA TYR A 197 4.75 2.28 21.47
C TYR A 197 5.72 1.16 21.06
N GLN A 198 6.06 0.28 22.02
CA GLN A 198 6.80 -0.96 21.79
C GLN A 198 5.87 -2.12 21.41
N ASN A 199 5.79 -2.43 20.12
CA ASN A 199 5.86 -3.83 19.71
C ASN A 199 6.85 -3.90 18.54
N GLU A 200 8.12 -3.80 18.91
CA GLU A 200 9.31 -3.80 18.04
C GLU A 200 9.39 -5.05 17.15
N GLN A 201 8.56 -6.06 17.43
CA GLN A 201 8.55 -7.33 16.71
C GLN A 201 7.58 -7.36 15.51
N TYR A 202 6.77 -6.32 15.30
CA TYR A 202 5.71 -6.37 14.27
C TYR A 202 6.19 -5.96 12.86
N THR A 203 6.42 -6.97 12.02
CA THR A 203 6.86 -6.79 10.62
C THR A 203 5.70 -6.73 9.61
N TYR A 204 6.00 -6.41 8.34
CA TYR A 204 5.02 -6.52 7.25
C TYR A 204 4.44 -7.94 7.11
N HIS A 205 5.21 -8.98 7.44
CA HIS A 205 4.69 -10.36 7.39
C HIS A 205 3.60 -10.60 8.44
N HIS A 206 3.73 -9.99 9.63
CA HIS A 206 2.69 -10.00 10.66
C HIS A 206 1.40 -9.32 10.18
N LEU A 207 1.51 -8.20 9.44
CA LEU A 207 0.34 -7.55 8.83
C LEU A 207 -0.39 -8.50 7.89
N ARG A 208 0.34 -9.23 7.03
CA ARG A 208 -0.26 -10.19 6.10
C ARG A 208 -0.95 -11.33 6.84
N ARG A 209 -0.31 -11.87 7.88
CA ARG A 209 -0.91 -12.87 8.79
C ARG A 209 -2.22 -12.35 9.39
N ASP A 210 -2.21 -11.17 10.00
CA ASP A 210 -3.38 -10.64 10.73
C ASP A 210 -4.53 -10.31 9.81
N VAL A 211 -4.24 -9.67 8.67
CA VAL A 211 -5.25 -9.38 7.65
C VAL A 211 -5.85 -10.69 7.12
N SER A 212 -5.03 -11.71 6.85
CA SER A 212 -5.48 -13.05 6.45
C SER A 212 -6.35 -13.70 7.52
N ALA A 213 -5.92 -13.68 8.78
CA ALA A 213 -6.65 -14.27 9.90
C ALA A 213 -8.01 -13.59 10.13
N GLN A 214 -8.08 -12.26 9.96
CA GLN A 214 -9.33 -11.51 10.06
C GLN A 214 -10.32 -11.90 8.94
N ILE A 215 -9.85 -12.06 7.70
CA ILE A 215 -10.71 -12.53 6.61
C ILE A 215 -11.17 -13.99 6.86
N ALA A 216 -10.25 -14.86 7.26
CA ALA A 216 -10.56 -16.25 7.57
C ALA A 216 -11.59 -16.40 8.70
N ALA A 217 -11.55 -15.53 9.72
CA ALA A 217 -12.50 -15.53 10.83
C ALA A 217 -13.95 -15.24 10.40
N ILE A 218 -14.17 -14.69 9.20
CA ILE A 218 -15.53 -14.47 8.64
C ILE A 218 -16.02 -15.73 7.91
N GLY A 219 -15.17 -16.74 7.72
CA GLY A 219 -15.49 -17.94 6.95
C GLY A 219 -15.47 -17.71 5.44
N LEU A 220 -14.71 -16.71 4.96
CA LEU A 220 -14.53 -16.50 3.52
C LEU A 220 -13.50 -17.50 2.97
N PRO A 221 -13.83 -18.26 1.92
CA PRO A 221 -12.89 -19.20 1.33
C PRO A 221 -11.77 -18.42 0.65
N MET A 222 -10.55 -18.56 1.16
CA MET A 222 -9.36 -17.90 0.63
C MET A 222 -8.45 -18.90 -0.08
N LYS A 223 -8.01 -18.55 -1.30
CA LYS A 223 -6.91 -19.23 -2.00
C LYS A 223 -5.89 -18.19 -2.44
N PRO A 224 -5.10 -17.62 -1.52
CA PRO A 224 -4.15 -16.59 -1.86
C PRO A 224 -3.05 -17.17 -2.77
N ARG A 225 -2.84 -16.59 -3.96
CA ARG A 225 -1.73 -17.01 -4.85
C ARG A 225 -0.37 -16.51 -4.35
N TYR A 226 -0.35 -15.30 -3.79
CA TYR A 226 0.86 -14.65 -3.31
C TYR A 226 1.07 -14.95 -1.83
N ILE A 227 1.61 -16.13 -1.52
CA ILE A 227 1.98 -16.53 -0.14
C ILE A 227 3.47 -16.34 0.17
N ALA A 228 4.31 -16.27 -0.87
CA ALA A 228 5.75 -16.10 -0.72
C ALA A 228 6.13 -14.85 0.09
N PRO A 229 7.28 -14.85 0.78
CA PRO A 229 7.80 -13.70 1.51
C PRO A 229 8.26 -12.60 0.54
N SER A 230 7.30 -11.81 0.05
CA SER A 230 7.52 -10.75 -0.92
C SER A 230 6.69 -9.52 -0.59
N ALA A 231 7.31 -8.35 -0.71
CA ALA A 231 6.69 -7.03 -0.59
C ALA A 231 7.11 -6.22 -1.82
N HIS A 232 6.33 -6.25 -2.89
CA HIS A 232 6.74 -5.65 -4.16
C HIS A 232 5.62 -4.84 -4.80
N ILE A 233 6.02 -3.91 -5.67
CA ILE A 233 5.16 -3.14 -6.57
C ILE A 233 5.55 -3.52 -7.99
N THR A 234 4.60 -3.91 -8.84
CA THR A 234 4.87 -4.10 -10.26
C THR A 234 5.12 -2.75 -10.92
N ILE A 235 6.29 -2.57 -11.53
CA ILE A 235 6.70 -1.32 -12.17
C ILE A 235 6.69 -1.40 -13.70
N ALA A 236 6.82 -2.60 -14.27
CA ALA A 236 6.71 -2.80 -15.70
C ALA A 236 6.20 -4.21 -16.03
N ARG A 237 5.60 -4.38 -17.21
CA ARG A 237 5.17 -5.66 -17.78
C ARG A 237 5.59 -5.77 -19.24
N PHE A 238 5.87 -6.99 -19.67
CA PHE A 238 6.08 -7.28 -21.09
C PHE A 238 4.73 -7.48 -21.76
N ILE A 239 4.37 -6.55 -22.64
CA ILE A 239 3.13 -6.59 -23.43
C ILE A 239 3.40 -6.85 -24.92
N THR A 240 4.66 -6.77 -25.35
CA THR A 240 5.12 -7.16 -26.68
C THR A 240 6.49 -7.83 -26.56
N ARG A 241 6.95 -8.43 -27.67
CA ARG A 241 8.34 -8.93 -27.81
C ARG A 241 9.22 -7.97 -28.62
N GLU A 242 8.67 -6.82 -29.03
CA GLU A 242 9.35 -5.84 -29.87
C GLU A 242 10.60 -5.28 -29.17
N GLY A 243 11.67 -5.08 -29.93
CA GLY A 243 12.97 -4.66 -29.41
C GLY A 243 13.81 -5.78 -28.78
N PHE A 244 13.27 -7.01 -28.68
CA PHE A 244 13.97 -8.19 -28.15
C PHE A 244 14.03 -9.36 -29.11
N LEU A 245 13.61 -9.18 -30.36
CA LEU A 245 13.72 -10.16 -31.43
C LEU A 245 14.78 -9.70 -32.43
N LEU A 246 15.49 -10.65 -33.04
CA LEU A 246 16.43 -10.36 -34.12
C LEU A 246 15.68 -9.87 -35.36
N GLU A 247 16.18 -8.81 -36.00
CA GLU A 247 15.57 -8.21 -37.21
C GLU A 247 15.48 -9.18 -38.40
N ARG A 248 16.32 -10.23 -38.42
CA ARG A 248 16.27 -11.29 -39.42
C ARG A 248 15.84 -12.60 -38.74
N PRO A 249 14.71 -13.21 -39.15
CA PRO A 249 14.34 -14.53 -38.65
C PRO A 249 15.44 -15.52 -39.02
N GLY A 250 15.59 -16.56 -38.19
CA GLY A 250 16.56 -17.63 -38.46
C GLY A 250 16.28 -18.32 -39.81
N PRO A 251 17.20 -19.16 -40.30
CA PRO A 251 17.01 -19.92 -41.55
C PRO A 251 15.71 -20.76 -41.58
N ASP A 252 15.12 -21.05 -40.42
CA ASP A 252 13.86 -21.80 -40.26
C ASP A 252 12.59 -20.92 -40.21
N GLY A 253 12.71 -19.59 -40.39
CA GLY A 253 11.58 -18.65 -40.30
C GLY A 253 11.08 -18.37 -38.87
N VAL A 254 11.73 -18.95 -37.86
CA VAL A 254 11.38 -18.78 -36.44
C VAL A 254 11.98 -17.48 -35.90
N GLU A 255 11.13 -16.66 -35.27
CA GLU A 255 11.56 -15.47 -34.52
C GLU A 255 12.52 -15.88 -33.39
N LYS A 256 13.73 -15.33 -33.41
CA LYS A 256 14.77 -15.64 -32.44
C LYS A 256 15.01 -14.44 -31.54
N VAL A 257 15.12 -14.71 -30.24
CA VAL A 257 15.39 -13.69 -29.22
C VAL A 257 16.79 -13.10 -29.43
N ASP A 258 16.87 -11.77 -29.38
CA ASP A 258 18.15 -11.06 -29.34
C ASP A 258 18.74 -11.14 -27.93
N THR A 259 19.67 -12.09 -27.75
CA THR A 259 20.36 -12.31 -26.49
C THR A 259 21.17 -11.10 -26.02
N ASN A 260 21.63 -10.23 -26.93
CA ASN A 260 22.37 -9.03 -26.58
C ASN A 260 21.45 -7.97 -25.97
N GLN A 261 20.25 -7.79 -26.52
CA GLN A 261 19.26 -6.86 -25.98
C GLN A 261 18.72 -7.32 -24.62
N VAL A 262 18.46 -8.62 -24.47
CA VAL A 262 18.13 -9.19 -23.16
C VAL A 262 19.25 -8.94 -22.15
N ALA A 263 20.51 -9.22 -22.54
CA ALA A 263 21.66 -8.96 -21.67
C ALA A 263 21.83 -7.47 -21.33
N LEU A 264 21.53 -6.56 -22.26
CA LEU A 264 21.57 -5.12 -22.03
C LEU A 264 20.55 -4.68 -20.98
N LEU A 265 19.30 -5.14 -21.09
CA LEU A 265 18.25 -4.87 -20.09
C LEU A 265 18.65 -5.38 -18.71
N ILE A 266 19.17 -6.61 -18.63
CA ILE A 266 19.63 -7.18 -17.36
C ILE A 266 20.78 -6.37 -16.76
N ARG A 267 21.80 -6.02 -17.56
CA ARG A 267 22.92 -5.19 -17.09
C ARG A 267 22.46 -3.83 -16.59
N LYS A 268 21.56 -3.15 -17.32
CA LYS A 268 20.99 -1.87 -16.89
C LYS A 268 20.23 -2.02 -15.57
N THR A 269 19.44 -3.08 -15.43
CA THR A 269 18.69 -3.37 -14.20
C THR A 269 19.61 -3.61 -13.00
N GLU A 270 20.70 -4.37 -13.19
CA GLU A 270 21.70 -4.60 -12.15
C GLU A 270 22.44 -3.31 -11.75
N SER A 271 22.79 -2.46 -12.72
CA SER A 271 23.39 -1.15 -12.45
C SER A 271 22.44 -0.25 -11.64
N ILE A 272 21.14 -0.23 -11.94
CA ILE A 272 20.15 0.47 -11.12
C ILE A 272 20.10 -0.14 -9.72
N ASN A 273 20.12 -1.46 -9.58
CA ASN A 273 20.16 -2.13 -8.27
C ASN A 273 21.40 -1.76 -7.45
N GLU A 274 22.57 -1.64 -8.06
CA GLU A 274 23.79 -1.14 -7.40
C GLU A 274 23.62 0.29 -6.91
N ARG A 275 23.06 1.18 -7.73
CA ARG A 275 22.73 2.56 -7.33
C ARG A 275 21.74 2.59 -6.17
N LEU A 276 20.67 1.78 -6.24
CA LEU A 276 19.66 1.70 -5.18
C LEU A 276 20.26 1.22 -3.85
N ARG A 277 21.20 0.27 -3.90
CA ARG A 277 21.96 -0.18 -2.73
C ARG A 277 22.82 0.95 -2.16
N ALA A 278 23.56 1.67 -3.01
CA ALA A 278 24.44 2.74 -2.58
C ALA A 278 23.70 3.95 -1.96
N GLU A 279 22.53 4.31 -2.52
CA GLU A 279 21.79 5.51 -2.11
C GLU A 279 20.75 5.26 -1.01
N TYR A 280 20.09 4.11 -1.01
CA TYR A 280 18.88 3.88 -0.22
C TYR A 280 19.00 2.75 0.81
N TRP A 281 20.11 2.02 0.84
CA TRP A 281 20.36 1.04 1.89
C TRP A 281 21.21 1.66 3.02
N PRO A 282 20.96 1.29 4.29
CA PRO A 282 21.89 1.60 5.37
C PRO A 282 23.26 0.99 5.07
N ARG A 283 24.34 1.73 5.33
CA ARG A 283 25.70 1.24 5.09
C ARG A 283 26.13 0.27 6.20
N GLU A 284 25.70 0.57 7.42
CA GLU A 284 25.95 -0.27 8.59
C GLU A 284 24.66 -0.62 9.34
N ARG A 285 24.71 -1.69 10.14
CA ARG A 285 23.60 -2.11 10.97
C ARG A 285 23.41 -1.07 12.08
N GLY A 286 22.25 -0.42 12.13
CA GLY A 286 21.90 0.61 13.13
C GLY A 286 22.01 2.05 12.61
N GLU A 287 22.37 2.27 11.35
CA GLU A 287 22.28 3.60 10.74
C GLU A 287 20.83 3.98 10.38
N PRO A 288 20.46 5.28 10.40
CA PRO A 288 19.15 5.74 9.99
C PRO A 288 18.84 5.37 8.54
N ILE A 289 17.66 4.81 8.30
CA ILE A 289 17.24 4.41 6.96
C ILE A 289 17.00 5.67 6.10
N PRO A 290 17.58 5.76 4.89
CA PRO A 290 17.33 6.89 4.01
C PRO A 290 15.82 7.04 3.71
N ARG A 291 15.25 8.20 4.04
CA ARG A 291 13.80 8.47 3.93
C ARG A 291 13.22 8.17 2.54
N LYS A 292 14.03 8.35 1.49
CA LYS A 292 13.64 8.09 0.10
C LYS A 292 13.48 6.60 -0.24
N GLY A 293 14.17 5.70 0.46
CA GLY A 293 14.08 4.25 0.26
C GLY A 293 13.04 3.54 1.13
N GLU A 294 12.32 4.31 1.95
CA GLU A 294 11.56 3.80 3.07
C GLU A 294 10.04 3.94 2.85
N TRP A 295 9.27 2.85 2.98
CA TRP A 295 7.82 2.89 2.68
C TRP A 295 6.90 2.65 3.89
N VAL A 296 6.54 3.68 4.65
CA VAL A 296 5.49 3.62 5.71
C VAL A 296 4.08 3.42 5.17
N VAL A 297 3.39 2.39 5.66
CA VAL A 297 1.97 2.13 5.36
C VAL A 297 1.09 2.92 6.36
N ASN A 298 0.52 4.10 6.00
CA ASN A 298 -0.30 5.02 6.88
C ASN A 298 -1.20 6.07 6.11
N VAL A 299 -2.04 6.89 6.82
CA VAL A 299 -3.06 7.88 6.33
C VAL A 299 -2.73 9.40 6.63
N PRO A 300 -3.15 10.44 5.84
CA PRO A 300 -2.59 11.83 5.85
C PRO A 300 -3.38 13.04 6.49
N LYS A 301 -2.67 14.17 6.82
CA LYS A 301 -3.12 15.50 7.38
C LYS A 301 -3.99 16.39 6.47
N THR A 302 -3.89 16.19 5.17
CA THR A 302 -4.55 17.00 4.16
C THR A 302 -5.43 16.05 3.35
N ARG A 303 -6.67 16.46 3.09
CA ARG A 303 -7.65 15.59 2.41
C ARG A 303 -8.30 16.34 1.26
N ARG A 304 -8.27 15.76 0.07
CA ARG A 304 -9.06 16.25 -1.07
C ARG A 304 -10.49 15.74 -0.92
N THR A 305 -11.46 16.64 -0.86
CA THR A 305 -12.89 16.31 -0.70
C THR A 305 -13.77 17.39 -1.29
N TYR A 306 -15.06 17.13 -1.46
CA TYR A 306 -16.02 18.07 -2.05
C TYR A 306 -16.24 19.30 -1.16
N CYS A 307 -16.04 20.48 -1.74
CA CYS A 307 -16.30 21.78 -1.11
C CYS A 307 -17.68 22.32 -1.51
N LYS A 308 -18.52 22.63 -0.51
CA LYS A 308 -19.85 23.24 -0.69
C LYS A 308 -19.82 24.77 -0.81
N GLY A 309 -18.65 25.40 -0.83
CA GLY A 309 -18.53 26.85 -1.01
C GLY A 309 -19.12 27.27 -2.35
N LYS A 310 -19.85 28.38 -2.36
CA LYS A 310 -20.60 28.86 -3.53
C LYS A 310 -19.69 29.02 -4.77
N GLU A 311 -18.45 29.44 -4.55
CA GLU A 311 -17.42 29.64 -5.59
C GLU A 311 -16.61 28.39 -5.94
N CYS A 312 -16.70 27.31 -5.15
CA CYS A 312 -15.95 26.08 -5.40
C CYS A 312 -16.79 25.01 -6.09
N LYS A 313 -17.85 24.52 -5.42
CA LYS A 313 -18.70 23.38 -5.84
C LYS A 313 -17.95 22.20 -6.51
N LYS A 314 -16.73 21.93 -6.05
CA LYS A 314 -15.82 20.91 -6.62
C LYS A 314 -14.92 20.29 -5.56
N HIS A 315 -14.20 19.24 -5.92
CA HIS A 315 -13.23 18.58 -5.04
C HIS A 315 -11.95 19.42 -4.90
N THR A 316 -11.76 20.00 -3.72
CA THR A 316 -10.61 20.85 -3.39
C THR A 316 -9.82 20.27 -2.23
N GLN A 317 -8.59 20.77 -2.05
CA GLN A 317 -7.77 20.44 -0.90
C GLN A 317 -8.35 21.07 0.37
N HIS A 318 -8.48 20.27 1.43
CA HIS A 318 -8.92 20.76 2.74
C HIS A 318 -7.83 20.58 3.79
N LYS A 319 -7.64 21.63 4.59
CA LYS A 319 -6.88 21.58 5.85
C LYS A 319 -7.76 20.92 6.90
N VAL A 320 -7.27 19.82 7.47
CA VAL A 320 -7.98 19.10 8.53
C VAL A 320 -7.52 19.65 9.88
N THR A 321 -8.45 19.93 10.79
CA THR A 321 -8.19 20.29 12.20
C THR A 321 -9.15 19.53 13.13
N GLN A 322 -8.77 19.28 14.39
CA GLN A 322 -9.69 18.70 15.36
C GLN A 322 -10.64 19.77 15.89
N TYR A 323 -11.93 19.48 15.97
CA TYR A 323 -12.90 20.36 16.62
C TYR A 323 -12.65 20.40 18.14
N LYS A 324 -12.63 21.61 18.72
CA LYS A 324 -12.65 21.86 20.16
C LYS A 324 -13.90 22.67 20.51
N ALA A 325 -14.55 22.31 21.61
CA ALA A 325 -15.65 23.11 22.15
C ALA A 325 -15.10 24.46 22.64
N GLY A 326 -15.79 25.55 22.31
CA GLY A 326 -15.44 26.89 22.80
C GLY A 326 -15.82 27.10 24.26
N LYS A 327 -15.31 28.19 24.85
CA LYS A 327 -15.70 28.62 26.21
C LYS A 327 -17.21 28.86 26.25
N ALA A 328 -17.87 28.30 27.26
CA ALA A 328 -19.30 28.52 27.46
C ALA A 328 -19.57 30.01 27.73
N SER A 329 -20.46 30.61 26.96
CA SER A 329 -20.87 32.01 27.15
C SER A 329 -21.77 32.14 28.38
N LEU A 330 -21.48 33.13 29.23
CA LEU A 330 -22.30 33.46 30.42
C LEU A 330 -23.62 34.14 30.03
N PHE A 331 -23.65 34.82 28.89
CA PHE A 331 -24.81 35.58 28.42
C PHE A 331 -25.81 34.73 27.64
N ALA A 332 -25.48 33.46 27.37
CA ALA A 332 -26.41 32.52 26.77
C ALA A 332 -27.68 32.41 27.64
N GLN A 333 -28.85 32.43 27.00
CA GLN A 333 -30.15 32.47 27.70
C GLN A 333 -30.29 31.37 28.76
N GLY A 334 -29.83 30.15 28.45
CA GLY A 334 -29.86 29.03 29.39
C GLY A 334 -28.99 29.22 30.62
N LYS A 335 -27.82 29.86 30.48
CA LYS A 335 -26.91 30.15 31.59
C LYS A 335 -27.46 31.25 32.48
N ARG A 336 -27.92 32.37 31.90
CA ARG A 336 -28.61 33.45 32.65
C ARG A 336 -29.80 32.93 33.46
N ARG A 337 -30.63 32.06 32.87
CA ARG A 337 -31.77 31.43 33.54
C ARG A 337 -31.33 30.50 34.67
N TYR A 338 -30.27 29.71 34.46
CA TYR A 338 -29.73 28.80 35.47
C TYR A 338 -29.18 29.56 36.67
N ASP A 339 -28.39 30.62 36.44
CA ASP A 339 -27.76 31.39 37.52
C ASP A 339 -28.81 32.12 38.36
N ARG A 340 -29.84 32.70 37.73
CA ARG A 340 -30.98 33.30 38.43
C ARG A 340 -31.80 32.26 39.22
N LYS A 341 -31.88 31.02 38.74
CA LYS A 341 -32.59 29.95 39.46
C LYS A 341 -31.77 29.45 40.66
N GLN A 342 -30.44 29.45 40.54
CA GLN A 342 -29.52 28.93 41.54
C GLN A 342 -29.22 29.92 42.68
N SER A 343 -29.50 31.21 42.49
CA SER A 343 -29.29 32.23 43.54
C SER A 343 -30.27 32.08 44.70
N GLY A 344 -29.79 32.27 45.93
CA GLY A 344 -30.59 32.18 47.16
C GLY A 344 -30.44 30.82 47.86
N TYR A 345 -31.42 30.46 48.68
CA TYR A 345 -31.45 29.21 49.45
C TYR A 345 -32.18 28.09 48.68
N GLY A 346 -31.89 26.82 49.01
CA GLY A 346 -32.57 25.65 48.40
C GLY A 346 -31.67 24.67 47.64
N GLY A 347 -30.35 24.89 47.62
CA GLY A 347 -29.37 23.94 47.08
C GLY A 347 -29.39 23.82 45.56
N GLN A 348 -28.99 22.64 45.04
CA GLN A 348 -28.80 22.39 43.60
C GLN A 348 -30.14 22.28 42.86
N THR A 349 -30.46 23.23 41.97
CA THR A 349 -31.79 23.34 41.35
C THR A 349 -32.01 22.58 40.03
N LYS A 350 -30.94 21.99 39.46
CA LYS A 350 -30.98 21.18 38.23
C LYS A 350 -30.23 19.86 38.38
N PRO A 351 -30.70 18.79 37.71
CA PRO A 351 -30.06 17.48 37.78
C PRO A 351 -28.60 17.51 37.35
N VAL A 352 -27.74 16.82 38.09
CA VAL A 352 -26.34 16.55 37.75
C VAL A 352 -26.24 15.09 37.31
N PHE A 353 -25.64 14.85 36.15
CA PHE A 353 -25.55 13.50 35.59
C PHE A 353 -24.34 12.73 36.16
N HIS A 354 -24.58 11.63 36.87
CA HIS A 354 -23.53 10.83 37.52
C HIS A 354 -23.20 9.49 36.79
N LYS A 355 -24.12 8.93 36.00
CA LYS A 355 -23.99 7.58 35.42
C LYS A 355 -23.28 7.57 34.05
N LYS A 356 -22.07 8.12 33.98
CA LYS A 356 -21.32 8.19 32.70
C LYS A 356 -20.74 6.82 32.31
N ALA A 357 -21.38 6.15 31.35
CA ALA A 357 -20.92 4.86 30.84
C ALA A 357 -19.88 4.96 29.69
N LYS A 358 -19.85 6.06 28.93
CA LYS A 358 -18.97 6.17 27.74
C LYS A 358 -17.58 6.67 28.12
N THR A 359 -16.57 5.89 27.78
CA THR A 359 -15.14 6.19 27.99
C THR A 359 -14.52 7.04 26.86
N THR A 360 -15.14 7.05 25.68
CA THR A 360 -14.66 7.75 24.48
C THR A 360 -15.68 8.74 23.93
N LYS A 361 -15.24 9.68 23.09
CA LYS A 361 -16.10 10.63 22.37
C LYS A 361 -15.99 10.40 20.85
N LYS A 362 -17.01 10.78 20.09
CA LYS A 362 -16.88 10.85 18.63
C LYS A 362 -16.00 12.05 18.30
N ILE A 363 -14.91 11.81 17.58
CA ILE A 363 -14.05 12.90 17.14
C ILE A 363 -14.69 13.60 15.96
N VAL A 364 -14.69 14.93 15.98
CA VAL A 364 -15.18 15.73 14.85
C VAL A 364 -14.00 16.47 14.22
N LEU A 365 -13.83 16.29 12.92
CA LEU A 365 -12.86 17.01 12.11
C LEU A 365 -13.49 18.29 11.58
N ARG A 366 -12.74 19.38 11.61
CA ARG A 366 -13.03 20.63 10.91
C ARG A 366 -12.16 20.68 9.66
N LEU A 367 -12.81 20.59 8.50
CA LEU A 367 -12.22 20.65 7.17
C LEU A 367 -12.36 22.08 6.64
N GLU A 368 -11.25 22.77 6.42
CA GLU A 368 -11.23 24.12 5.85
C GLU A 368 -10.72 24.07 4.42
N CYS A 369 -11.54 24.51 3.47
CA CYS A 369 -11.17 24.57 2.06
C CYS A 369 -10.06 25.60 1.86
N THR A 370 -8.99 25.24 1.14
CA THR A 370 -7.86 26.15 0.90
C THR A 370 -8.24 27.33 0.00
N ALA A 371 -9.15 27.12 -0.96
CA ALA A 371 -9.59 28.10 -1.94
C ALA A 371 -10.57 29.14 -1.34
N CYS A 372 -11.76 28.71 -0.91
CA CYS A 372 -12.81 29.63 -0.43
C CYS A 372 -12.92 29.78 1.09
N LYS A 373 -12.01 29.16 1.87
CA LYS A 373 -12.02 29.16 3.35
C LYS A 373 -13.29 28.63 4.02
N GLN A 374 -14.21 28.04 3.24
CA GLN A 374 -15.42 27.40 3.76
C GLN A 374 -15.03 26.24 4.68
N LYS A 375 -15.71 26.17 5.83
CA LYS A 375 -15.47 25.14 6.84
C LYS A 375 -16.60 24.11 6.82
N LYS A 376 -16.25 22.83 6.90
CA LYS A 376 -17.16 21.68 7.01
C LYS A 376 -16.77 20.84 8.22
N GLN A 377 -17.75 20.32 8.94
CA GLN A 377 -17.51 19.35 10.00
C GLN A 377 -17.75 17.92 9.51
N LEU A 378 -16.92 16.98 9.96
CA LEU A 378 -17.06 15.55 9.67
C LEU A 378 -16.86 14.76 10.96
N SER A 379 -17.87 14.02 11.40
CA SER A 379 -17.76 13.15 12.57
C SER A 379 -17.15 11.79 12.21
N LEU A 380 -16.15 11.36 12.97
CA LEU A 380 -15.59 10.02 12.93
C LEU A 380 -16.32 9.08 13.91
N LYS A 381 -15.97 7.80 13.85
CA LYS A 381 -16.32 6.82 14.89
C LYS A 381 -15.59 7.17 16.20
N ARG A 382 -15.96 6.49 17.29
CA ARG A 382 -15.33 6.70 18.60
C ARG A 382 -13.96 6.01 18.63
N CYS A 383 -12.96 6.67 19.15
CA CYS A 383 -11.62 6.11 19.41
C CYS A 383 -11.14 6.56 20.79
N LYS A 384 -10.21 5.81 21.39
CA LYS A 384 -9.59 6.15 22.68
C LYS A 384 -8.49 7.19 22.51
N HIS A 385 -7.65 7.00 21.50
CA HIS A 385 -6.57 7.90 21.13
C HIS A 385 -6.87 8.52 19.75
N PHE A 386 -6.61 9.81 19.60
CA PHE A 386 -6.80 10.52 18.33
C PHE A 386 -5.74 11.61 18.19
N GLU A 387 -4.86 11.43 17.21
CA GLU A 387 -3.90 12.44 16.78
C GLU A 387 -4.32 12.96 15.41
N LEU A 388 -4.33 14.28 15.24
CA LEU A 388 -4.48 14.87 13.92
C LEU A 388 -3.16 15.41 13.46
N GLY A 389 -2.56 14.61 12.57
CA GLY A 389 -1.32 15.01 12.01
C GLY A 389 -0.13 14.83 12.93
N GLY A 390 -0.01 13.62 13.46
CA GLY A 390 1.30 13.11 13.80
C GLY A 390 2.22 13.14 12.59
N ASP A 391 3.50 12.97 12.86
CA ASP A 391 4.45 12.65 11.81
C ASP A 391 3.98 11.37 11.11
N LYS A 392 4.10 11.38 9.78
CA LYS A 392 4.10 10.10 9.07
C LYS A 392 5.24 9.33 9.73
N LYS A 393 4.93 8.24 10.44
CA LYS A 393 5.91 7.50 11.26
C LYS A 393 7.22 7.40 10.49
N THR A 394 8.27 8.14 10.91
CA THR A 394 9.60 7.99 10.35
C THR A 394 10.04 6.62 10.79
N LYS A 395 10.31 5.78 9.83
CA LYS A 395 10.50 4.40 10.13
C LYS A 395 11.95 4.37 10.71
N GLY A 396 12.16 3.79 11.89
CA GLY A 396 13.51 3.42 12.36
C GLY A 396 14.27 4.46 13.10
N ALA A 397 13.55 5.47 13.58
CA ALA A 397 13.96 6.08 14.80
C ALA A 397 14.04 4.97 15.90
N ALA A 398 15.05 4.99 16.77
CA ALA A 398 15.16 4.20 17.98
C ALA A 398 13.94 4.50 18.82
N LEU A 399 13.73 3.76 19.89
CA LEU A 399 13.05 4.36 21.01
C LEU A 399 14.17 4.96 21.87
N VAL A 400 14.22 6.29 21.95
CA VAL A 400 15.11 6.97 22.90
C VAL A 400 14.66 6.52 24.29
N PHE A 401 15.49 5.73 24.97
CA PHE A 401 15.35 5.47 26.40
C PHE A 401 15.63 6.73 27.24
#